data_AF-A0A9C7GBJ8-F1
#
_entry.id   AF-A0A9C7GBJ8-F1
#
_cell.length_a   1.000
_cell.length_b   1.000
_cell.length_c   1.000
_cell.angle_alpha   90.00
_cell.angle_beta   90.00
_cell.angle_gamma   90.00
#
_symmetry.space_group_name_H-M   'P 1'
#
loop_
_entity.id
_entity.type
_entity.pdbx_description
1 polymer ?
#
loop_
_entity_poly.entity_id
_entity_poly.type
_entity_poly.pdbx_seq_one_letter_code
_entity_poly.pdbx_strand_id
1 'polypeptide(L)' 'MISVFIIFAVLILFYINTLTNALCIQKEIPEEKQPKVFQTINILITILLISSYVEILFSTN' A
#
# COMPACT_ATOMS: atom_id res chain seq x y z
N MET A 1 9.34 9.60 -15.76
CA MET A 1 8.20 9.56 -14.81
C MET A 1 8.06 8.21 -14.13
N ILE A 2 8.17 7.09 -14.85
CA ILE A 2 8.05 5.72 -14.29
C ILE A 2 9.05 5.45 -13.15
N SER A 3 10.34 5.80 -13.29
CA SER A 3 11.34 5.56 -12.24
C SER A 3 11.03 6.29 -10.92
N VAL A 4 10.52 7.53 -11.03
CA VAL A 4 10.08 8.32 -9.87
C VAL A 4 8.84 7.68 -9.23
N PHE A 5 7.91 7.18 -10.05
CA PHE A 5 6.73 6.47 -9.58
C PHE A 5 7.11 5.18 -8.82
N ILE A 6 8.08 4.40 -9.28
CA ILE A 6 8.54 3.19 -8.59
C ILE A 6 9.09 3.52 -7.20
N ILE A 7 9.93 4.55 -7.09
CA ILE A 7 10.45 5.01 -5.79
C ILE A 7 9.29 5.44 -4.88
N PHE A 8 8.35 6.21 -5.41
CA PHE A 8 7.18 6.67 -4.68
C PHE A 8 6.26 5.51 -4.23
N ALA A 9 6.07 4.50 -5.07
CA ALA A 9 5.29 3.31 -4.77
C ALA A 9 5.90 2.50 -3.61
N VAL A 10 7.23 2.33 -3.60
CA VAL A 10 7.93 1.68 -2.49
C VAL A 10 7.76 2.47 -1.19
N LEU A 11 7.87 3.81 -1.25
CA LEU A 11 7.63 4.66 -0.10
C LEU A 11 6.19 4.52 0.42
N ILE A 12 5.19 4.52 -0.46
CA ILE A 12 3.79 4.31 -0.09
C ILE A 12 3.61 2.97 0.62
N LEU A 13 4.16 1.88 0.07
CA LEU A 13 4.06 0.55 0.68
C LEU A 13 4.68 0.53 2.08
N PHE A 14 5.82 1.20 2.26
CA PHE A 14 6.47 1.32 3.58
C PHE A 14 5.62 2.11 4.58
N TYR A 15 5.11 3.29 4.18
CA TYR A 15 4.28 4.12 5.04
C TYR A 15 2.97 3.43 5.40
N ILE A 16 2.31 2.77 4.46
CA ILE A 16 1.04 2.10 4.73
C ILE A 16 1.22 0.91 5.67
N ASN A 17 2.27 0.10 5.53
CA ASN A 17 2.56 -0.97 6.50
C ASN A 17 2.81 -0.40 7.90
N THR A 18 3.51 0.73 8.00
CA THR A 18 3.74 1.42 9.29
C THR A 18 2.44 1.93 9.91
N LEU A 19 1.57 2.54 9.10
CA LEU A 19 0.25 3.02 9.54
C LEU A 19 -0.67 1.86 9.93
N THR A 20 -0.60 0.74 9.21
CA THR A 20 -1.37 -0.47 9.52
C THR A 20 -0.92 -1.07 10.85
N ASN A 21 0.39 -1.08 11.11
CA ASN A 21 0.92 -1.48 12.41
C ASN A 21 0.40 -0.56 13.53
N ALA A 22 0.49 0.76 13.33
CA ALA A 22 -0.02 1.73 14.29
C ALA A 22 -1.54 1.57 14.52
N LEU A 23 -2.30 1.21 13.49
CA LEU A 23 -3.72 0.91 13.59
C LEU A 23 -3.98 -0.35 14.41
N CYS A 24 -3.21 -1.43 14.17
CA CYS A 24 -3.31 -2.66 14.94
C CYS A 24 -3.03 -2.43 16.44
N ILE A 25 -2.02 -1.61 16.76
CA ILE A 25 -1.67 -1.25 18.13
C ILE A 25 -2.78 -0.38 18.76
N GLN A 26 -3.21 0.70 18.09
CA GLN A 26 -4.23 1.62 18.63
C GLN A 26 -5.61 0.98 18.81
N LYS A 27 -5.94 -0.02 17.99
CA LYS A 27 -7.22 -0.75 18.06
C LYS A 27 -7.13 -2.05 18.84
N GLU A 28 -5.97 -2.34 19.46
CA GLU A 28 -5.70 -3.57 20.21
C GLU A 28 -6.14 -4.83 19.43
N ILE A 29 -5.83 -4.86 18.13
CA ILE A 29 -6.23 -5.97 17.28
C ILE A 29 -5.47 -7.22 17.72
N PRO A 30 -6.15 -8.34 18.02
CA PRO A 30 -5.49 -9.57 18.44
C PRO A 30 -4.52 -10.06 17.38
N GLU A 31 -3.35 -10.53 17.80
CA GLU A 31 -2.22 -10.91 16.92
C GLU A 31 -2.65 -11.91 15.84
N GLU A 32 -3.59 -12.80 16.12
CA GLU A 32 -4.14 -13.78 15.19
C GLU A 32 -4.84 -13.12 13.97
N LYS A 33 -5.42 -11.94 14.16
CA LYS A 33 -6.15 -11.19 13.14
C LYS A 33 -5.27 -10.16 12.44
N GLN A 34 -4.15 -9.75 13.02
CA GLN A 34 -3.24 -8.77 12.42
C GLN A 34 -2.78 -9.19 11.01
N PRO A 35 -2.35 -10.44 10.74
CA PRO A 35 -1.97 -10.86 9.40
C PRO A 35 -3.05 -10.63 8.34
N LYS A 36 -4.33 -10.86 8.68
CA LYS A 36 -5.44 -10.60 7.77
C LYS A 36 -5.58 -9.12 7.45
N VAL A 37 -5.44 -8.25 8.45
CA VAL A 37 -5.51 -6.78 8.25
C VAL A 37 -4.37 -6.31 7.34
N PHE A 38 -3.14 -6.74 7.59
CA PHE A 38 -2.00 -6.41 6.74
C PHE A 38 -2.17 -6.92 5.31
N GLN A 39 -2.65 -8.16 5.14
CA GLN A 39 -2.95 -8.72 3.82
C GLN A 39 -4.01 -7.90 3.08
N THR A 40 -5.12 -7.56 3.73
CA THR A 40 -6.18 -6.75 3.12
C THR A 40 -5.65 -5.38 2.69
N ILE A 41 -4.96 -4.67 3.57
CA ILE A 41 -4.42 -3.34 3.25
C ILE A 41 -3.40 -3.44 2.11
N ASN A 42 -2.49 -4.43 2.15
CA ASN A 42 -1.48 -4.59 1.10
C ASN A 42 -2.10 -4.92 -0.26
N ILE A 43 -3.16 -5.72 -0.32
CA ILE A 43 -3.91 -5.96 -1.57
C ILE A 43 -4.53 -4.66 -2.08
N LEU A 44 -5.20 -3.89 -1.21
CA LEU A 44 -5.84 -2.62 -1.60
C LEU A 44 -4.82 -1.59 -2.12
N ILE A 45 -3.68 -1.43 -1.45
CA ILE A 45 -2.61 -0.54 -1.92
C ILE A 45 -2.00 -1.03 -3.22
N THR A 46 -1.80 -2.33 -3.37
CA THR A 46 -1.27 -2.89 -4.63
C THR A 46 -2.22 -2.59 -5.79
N ILE A 47 -3.54 -2.78 -5.60
CA ILE A 47 -4.55 -2.42 -6.60
C ILE A 47 -4.48 -0.93 -6.93
N LEU A 48 -4.42 -0.06 -5.92
CA LEU A 48 -4.31 1.38 -6.11
C LEU A 48 -3.06 1.76 -6.93
N LEU A 49 -1.89 1.22 -6.55
CA LEU A 49 -0.62 1.50 -7.22
C LEU A 49 -0.62 0.99 -8.67
N ILE A 50 -1.18 -0.19 -8.93
CA ILE A 50 -1.31 -0.72 -10.29
C ILE A 50 -2.25 0.16 -11.11
N SER A 51 -3.39 0.56 -10.56
CA SER A 51 -4.34 1.45 -11.24
C SER A 51 -3.68 2.78 -11.62
N SER A 52 -2.95 3.40 -10.70
CA SER A 52 -2.21 4.64 -10.96
C SER A 52 -1.06 4.45 -11.96
N TYR A 53 -0.38 3.29 -11.93
CA TYR A 53 0.66 2.97 -12.91
C TYR A 53 0.10 2.85 -14.33
N VAL A 54 -1.04 2.18 -14.47
CA VAL A 54 -1.78 2.04 -15.73
C VAL A 54 -2.17 3.42 -16.27
N GLU A 55 -2.74 4.28 -15.43
CA GLU A 55 -3.09 5.65 -15.82
C GLU A 55 -1.87 6.43 -16.34
N ILE A 56 -0.75 6.40 -15.62
CA ILE A 56 0.50 7.06 -16.05
C ILE A 56 0.98 6.51 -17.40
N LEU A 57 0.89 5.19 -17.62
CA LEU A 57 1.32 4.56 -18.86
C LEU A 57 0.46 4.99 -20.06
N PHE A 58 -0.86 5.13 -19.87
CA PHE A 58 -1.80 5.47 -20.95
C PHE A 58 -1.97 6.98 -21.15
N SER A 59 -1.82 7.81 -20.12
CA SER A 59 -1.86 9.28 -20.26
C SER A 59 -0.56 9.88 -20.80
N THR A 60 0.55 9.13 -20.78
CA THR A 60 1.85 9.59 -21.31
C THR A 60 2.15 9.03 -22.71
N ASN A 61 1.30 8.15 -23.27
CA ASN A 61 1.33 7.73 -24.67
C ASN A 61 0.43 8.64 -25.51
#